data_AF-A0A7S2RW79-F1
#
_entry.id   AF-A0A7S2RW79-F1
#
_cell.length_a   1.000
_cell.length_b   1.000
_cell.length_c   1.000
_cell.angle_alpha   90.00
_cell.angle_beta   90.00
_cell.angle_gamma   90.00
#
_symmetry.space_group_name_H-M   'P 1'
#
loop_
_entity.id
_entity.type
_entity.pdbx_description
1 polymer ?
#
loop_
_entity_poly.entity_id
_entity_poly.type
_entity_poly.pdbx_seq_one_letter_code
_entity_poly.pdbx_strand_id
1 'polypeptide(L)'
;GRAGAGAGDGRVCIHATVKYGARSVGVEVDAAELGKFRRVVGVLGLGDRVTVLEGDFTELEIPGTPTVVTVYLLPEGIAKIRHILDAFLDRGCRVVANTWGLPWREPCKKDTTSDGLTLFMYKQELDEHGGSSASPISPTRRGAEEEEQALPSE
;
A
#
# COMPACT_ATOMS: atom_id res chain seq x y z
N GLY A 1 -2.65 -13.79 2.74
CA GLY A 1 -1.70 -13.83 1.59
C GLY A 1 -0.97 -12.52 1.48
N ARG A 2 -0.08 -12.30 0.51
CA ARG A 2 0.56 -10.99 0.26
C ARG A 2 0.43 -10.59 -1.21
N ALA A 3 0.18 -9.31 -1.50
CA ALA A 3 0.05 -8.78 -2.86
C ALA A 3 1.08 -7.67 -3.13
N GLY A 4 1.69 -7.63 -4.31
CA GLY A 4 2.60 -6.57 -4.74
C GLY A 4 1.95 -5.67 -5.80
N ALA A 5 2.02 -4.35 -5.61
CA ALA A 5 1.65 -3.38 -6.65
C ALA A 5 2.90 -3.05 -7.48
N GLY A 6 2.95 -3.50 -8.74
CA GLY A 6 4.12 -3.39 -9.62
C GLY A 6 5.20 -4.41 -9.25
N ALA A 7 4.93 -5.68 -9.55
CA ALA A 7 5.78 -6.79 -9.11
C ALA A 7 7.14 -6.85 -9.84
N GLY A 8 7.27 -6.23 -11.02
CA GLY A 8 8.46 -6.29 -11.86
C GLY A 8 8.87 -7.72 -12.17
N ASP A 9 10.15 -8.03 -11.99
CA ASP A 9 10.71 -9.39 -12.09
C ASP A 9 10.24 -10.36 -10.98
N GLY A 10 9.41 -9.89 -10.05
CA GLY A 10 8.77 -10.69 -9.02
C GLY A 10 9.66 -11.04 -7.83
N ARG A 11 10.87 -10.45 -7.72
CA ARG A 11 11.83 -10.78 -6.66
C ARG A 11 11.25 -10.74 -5.25
N VAL A 12 10.34 -9.80 -4.98
CA VAL A 12 9.69 -9.67 -3.66
C VAL A 12 8.77 -10.85 -3.39
N CYS A 13 7.93 -11.23 -4.36
CA CYS A 13 7.04 -12.39 -4.26
C CYS A 13 7.83 -13.68 -4.09
N ILE A 14 8.85 -13.88 -4.92
CA ILE A 14 9.72 -15.07 -4.90
C ILE A 14 10.45 -15.16 -3.56
N HIS A 15 11.10 -14.07 -3.12
CA HIS A 15 11.82 -14.07 -1.84
C HIS A 15 10.88 -14.32 -0.67
N ALA A 16 9.68 -13.71 -0.68
CA ALA A 16 8.68 -13.92 0.37
C ALA A 16 8.22 -15.38 0.45
N THR A 17 7.98 -16.00 -0.71
CA THR A 17 7.57 -17.40 -0.80
C THR A 17 8.67 -18.37 -0.40
N VAL A 18 9.90 -18.18 -0.89
CA VAL A 18 11.02 -19.07 -0.61
C VAL A 18 11.47 -18.96 0.85
N LYS A 19 11.67 -17.74 1.35
CA LYS A 19 12.26 -17.52 2.68
C LYS A 19 11.24 -17.65 3.81
N TYR A 20 10.01 -17.20 3.59
CA TYR A 20 8.98 -17.13 4.65
C TYR A 20 7.77 -18.03 4.39
N GLY A 21 7.80 -18.86 3.34
CA GLY A 21 6.68 -19.75 3.01
C GLY A 21 5.40 -19.04 2.59
N ALA A 22 5.48 -17.76 2.20
CA ALA A 22 4.30 -16.98 1.87
C ALA A 22 3.61 -17.45 0.59
N ARG A 23 2.27 -17.36 0.55
CA ARG A 23 1.52 -17.32 -0.71
C ARG A 23 1.48 -15.89 -1.23
N SER A 24 1.93 -15.71 -2.47
CA SER A 24 2.21 -14.41 -3.05
C SER A 24 1.41 -14.20 -4.34
N VAL A 25 0.92 -12.97 -4.52
CA VAL A 25 0.34 -12.50 -5.77
C VAL A 25 1.17 -11.33 -6.26
N GLY A 26 1.64 -11.39 -7.49
CA GLY A 26 2.31 -10.26 -8.13
C GLY A 26 1.54 -9.82 -9.36
N VAL A 27 1.37 -8.51 -9.50
CA VAL A 27 0.70 -7.86 -10.62
C VAL A 27 1.74 -7.09 -11.43
N GLU A 28 1.81 -7.34 -12.73
CA GLU A 28 2.73 -6.67 -13.64
C GLU A 28 2.03 -6.36 -14.98
N VAL A 29 2.27 -5.18 -15.53
CA VAL A 29 1.69 -4.71 -16.80
C VAL A 29 2.68 -4.83 -17.96
N ASP A 30 3.98 -4.74 -17.69
CA ASP A 30 5.02 -4.90 -18.70
C ASP A 30 5.20 -6.38 -19.07
N ALA A 31 4.92 -6.71 -20.34
CA ALA A 31 4.97 -8.09 -20.82
C ALA A 31 6.36 -8.73 -20.72
N ALA A 32 7.44 -7.95 -20.84
CA ALA A 32 8.80 -8.47 -20.75
C ALA A 32 9.16 -8.84 -19.30
N GLU A 33 8.85 -7.97 -18.34
CA GLU A 33 9.03 -8.24 -16.91
C GLU A 33 8.13 -9.39 -16.43
N LEU A 34 6.88 -9.42 -16.87
CA LEU A 34 5.95 -10.51 -16.61
C LEU A 34 6.48 -11.86 -17.12
N GLY A 35 7.07 -11.87 -18.33
CA GLY A 35 7.72 -13.06 -18.89
C GLY A 35 8.89 -13.56 -18.04
N LYS A 36 9.75 -12.64 -17.57
CA LYS A 36 10.85 -12.96 -16.64
C LYS A 36 10.31 -13.54 -15.33
N PHE A 37 9.30 -12.89 -14.75
CA PHE A 37 8.70 -13.32 -13.49
C PHE A 37 8.08 -14.72 -13.61
N ARG A 38 7.23 -14.96 -14.62
CA ARG A 38 6.65 -16.29 -14.89
C ARG A 38 7.74 -17.35 -15.09
N ARG A 39 8.80 -17.04 -15.83
CA ARG A 39 9.94 -17.95 -16.05
C ARG A 39 10.61 -18.32 -14.73
N VAL A 40 10.92 -17.35 -13.87
CA VAL A 40 11.59 -17.62 -12.60
C VAL A 40 10.69 -18.44 -11.66
N VAL A 41 9.39 -18.12 -11.60
CA VAL A 41 8.40 -18.93 -10.85
C VAL A 41 8.37 -20.37 -11.33
N GLY A 42 8.40 -20.59 -12.66
CA GLY A 42 8.43 -21.92 -13.25
C GLY A 42 9.72 -22.68 -12.93
N VAL A 43 10.88 -22.05 -13.13
CA VAL A 43 12.20 -22.66 -12.85
C VAL A 43 12.36 -23.06 -11.39
N LEU A 44 11.80 -22.27 -10.47
CA LEU A 44 11.85 -22.55 -9.03
C LEU A 44 10.71 -23.47 -8.54
N GLY A 45 9.80 -23.91 -9.41
CA GLY A 45 8.67 -24.76 -9.04
C GLY A 45 7.71 -24.10 -8.04
N LEU A 46 7.49 -22.78 -8.16
CA LEU A 46 6.70 -22.01 -7.19
C LEU A 46 5.24 -21.77 -7.62
N GLY A 47 4.78 -22.38 -8.71
CA GLY A 47 3.45 -22.13 -9.30
C GLY A 47 2.28 -22.30 -8.31
N ASP A 48 2.37 -23.24 -7.37
CA ASP A 48 1.31 -23.48 -6.38
C ASP A 48 1.21 -22.39 -5.30
N ARG A 49 2.26 -21.57 -5.18
CA ARG A 49 2.40 -20.56 -4.11
C ARG A 49 2.52 -19.13 -4.63
N VAL A 50 2.86 -18.94 -5.90
CA VAL A 50 3.00 -17.63 -6.53
C VAL A 50 2.04 -17.53 -7.71
N THR A 51 1.06 -16.65 -7.58
CA THR A 51 0.17 -16.26 -8.68
C THR A 51 0.71 -15.01 -9.35
N VAL A 52 0.87 -15.06 -10.68
CA VAL A 52 1.35 -13.94 -11.48
C VAL A 52 0.21 -13.43 -12.36
N LEU A 53 -0.24 -12.22 -12.10
CA LEU A 53 -1.34 -11.55 -12.80
C LEU A 53 -0.79 -10.49 -13.76
N GLU A 54 -1.39 -10.43 -14.93
CA GLU A 54 -1.10 -9.43 -15.94
C GLU A 54 -2.15 -8.32 -15.87
N GLY A 55 -1.72 -7.06 -15.80
CA GLY A 55 -2.61 -5.91 -15.90
C GLY A 55 -2.32 -4.79 -14.92
N ASP A 56 -3.21 -3.80 -14.91
CA ASP A 56 -3.10 -2.63 -14.05
C ASP A 56 -3.62 -2.95 -12.64
N PHE A 57 -2.79 -2.69 -11.64
CA PHE A 57 -3.14 -2.88 -10.23
C PHE A 57 -4.34 -2.03 -9.79
N THR A 58 -4.62 -0.92 -10.47
CA THR A 58 -5.77 -0.06 -10.18
C THR A 58 -7.11 -0.68 -10.59
N GLU A 59 -7.10 -1.67 -11.49
CA GLU A 59 -8.31 -2.25 -12.08
C GLU A 59 -8.48 -3.74 -11.72
N LEU A 60 -7.41 -4.38 -11.24
CA LEU A 60 -7.41 -5.82 -10.97
C LEU A 60 -7.99 -6.18 -9.61
N GLU A 61 -8.84 -7.20 -9.60
CA GLU A 61 -9.23 -7.87 -8.37
C GLU A 61 -8.12 -8.79 -7.87
N ILE A 62 -7.59 -8.48 -6.69
CA ILE A 62 -6.58 -9.31 -6.05
C ILE A 62 -7.26 -10.52 -5.39
N PRO A 63 -6.89 -11.76 -5.76
CA PRO A 63 -7.51 -12.95 -5.20
C PRO A 63 -7.23 -13.09 -3.69
N GLY A 64 -8.31 -13.23 -2.91
CA GLY A 64 -8.26 -13.41 -1.47
C GLY A 64 -7.95 -12.13 -0.68
N THR A 65 -7.70 -12.29 0.62
CA THR A 65 -7.39 -11.16 1.52
C THR A 65 -5.87 -11.05 1.74
N PRO A 66 -5.21 -9.99 1.23
CA PRO A 66 -3.82 -9.74 1.55
C PRO A 66 -3.67 -9.32 3.03
N THR A 67 -2.58 -9.76 3.63
CA THR A 67 -2.16 -9.50 5.01
C THR A 67 -0.91 -8.62 5.06
N VAL A 68 -0.20 -8.55 3.94
CA VAL A 68 0.86 -7.59 3.67
C VAL A 68 0.78 -7.18 2.20
N VAL A 69 0.90 -5.89 1.92
CA VAL A 69 1.09 -5.35 0.57
C VAL A 69 2.44 -4.66 0.51
N THR A 70 3.18 -4.89 -0.57
CA THR A 70 4.44 -4.18 -0.84
C THR A 70 4.24 -3.25 -2.02
N VAL A 71 4.63 -1.99 -1.86
CA VAL A 71 4.50 -0.95 -2.88
C VAL A 71 5.88 -0.47 -3.27
N TYR A 72 6.21 -0.57 -4.56
CA TYR A 72 7.42 -0.02 -5.13
C TYR A 72 7.07 0.83 -6.35
N LEU A 73 6.56 2.03 -6.08
CA LEU A 73 6.06 2.95 -7.09
C LEU A 73 6.63 4.36 -6.84
N LEU A 74 6.63 5.18 -7.89
CA LEU A 74 6.84 6.62 -7.78
C LEU A 74 5.66 7.29 -7.04
N PRO A 75 5.86 8.49 -6.45
CA PRO A 75 4.81 9.18 -5.70
C PRO A 75 3.47 9.32 -6.44
N GLU A 76 3.50 9.58 -7.74
CA GLU A 76 2.30 9.71 -8.57
C GLU A 76 1.55 8.37 -8.67
N GLY A 77 2.28 7.27 -8.79
CA GLY A 77 1.72 5.92 -8.78
C GLY A 77 1.12 5.56 -7.42
N ILE A 78 1.83 5.87 -6.34
CA ILE A 78 1.33 5.70 -4.97
C ILE A 78 0.01 6.46 -4.78
N ALA A 79 -0.06 7.73 -5.22
CA ALA A 79 -1.27 8.54 -5.12
C ALA A 79 -2.46 7.96 -5.91
N LYS A 80 -2.23 7.40 -7.10
CA LYS A 80 -3.29 6.76 -7.91
C LYS A 80 -3.95 5.58 -7.19
N ILE A 81 -3.16 4.79 -6.46
CA ILE A 81 -3.66 3.61 -5.73
C ILE A 81 -4.06 3.90 -4.29
N ARG A 82 -4.14 5.18 -3.88
CA ARG A 82 -4.47 5.58 -2.49
C ARG A 82 -5.69 4.83 -1.95
N HIS A 83 -6.81 4.87 -2.68
CA HIS A 83 -8.06 4.25 -2.25
C HIS A 83 -7.93 2.74 -2.04
N ILE A 84 -7.12 2.06 -2.84
CA ILE A 84 -6.83 0.62 -2.70
C ILE A 84 -5.98 0.36 -1.47
N LEU A 85 -4.94 1.18 -1.23
CA LEU A 85 -4.08 1.05 -0.06
C LEU A 85 -4.82 1.32 1.24
N ASP A 86 -5.66 2.35 1.26
CA ASP A 86 -6.51 2.68 2.41
C ASP A 86 -7.48 1.52 2.69
N ALA A 87 -8.14 0.97 1.66
CA ALA A 87 -9.02 -0.20 1.80
C ALA A 87 -8.28 -1.45 2.32
N PHE A 88 -7.02 -1.67 1.94
CA PHE A 88 -6.22 -2.76 2.50
C PHE A 88 -5.88 -2.50 3.97
N LEU A 89 -5.45 -1.29 4.31
CA LEU A 89 -5.14 -0.91 5.69
C LEU A 89 -6.35 -1.09 6.59
N ASP A 90 -7.53 -0.61 6.18
CA ASP A 90 -8.78 -0.73 6.92
C ASP A 90 -9.17 -2.19 7.19
N ARG A 91 -8.77 -3.11 6.31
CA ARG A 91 -8.95 -4.56 6.48
C ARG A 91 -7.86 -5.23 7.33
N GLY A 92 -7.03 -4.45 8.02
CA GLY A 92 -5.93 -4.93 8.86
C GLY A 92 -4.70 -5.39 8.10
N CYS A 93 -4.58 -5.08 6.80
CA CYS A 93 -3.37 -5.36 6.03
C CYS A 93 -2.23 -4.44 6.48
N ARG A 94 -0.99 -4.94 6.40
CA ARG A 94 0.20 -4.12 6.57
C ARG A 94 0.71 -3.67 5.22
N VAL A 95 0.94 -2.38 5.02
CA VAL A 95 1.54 -1.86 3.78
C VAL A 95 3.01 -1.55 4.05
N VAL A 96 3.90 -2.00 3.17
CA VAL A 96 5.32 -1.65 3.18
C VAL A 96 5.63 -0.90 1.89
N ALA A 97 6.05 0.36 2.00
CA ALA A 97 6.43 1.18 0.88
C ALA A 97 7.95 1.35 0.80
N ASN A 98 8.49 1.29 -0.41
CA ASN A 98 9.91 1.41 -0.71
C ASN A 98 10.24 2.82 -1.21
N THR A 99 11.27 3.46 -0.65
CA THR A 99 11.80 4.80 -1.00
C THR A 99 10.85 5.96 -0.73
N TRP A 100 9.60 5.85 -1.19
CA TRP A 100 8.55 6.84 -1.06
C TRP A 100 7.46 6.30 -0.12
N GLY A 101 7.15 7.07 0.93
CA GLY A 101 6.05 6.75 1.85
C GLY A 101 4.68 7.13 1.27
N LEU A 102 3.63 6.86 2.06
CA LEU A 102 2.27 7.35 1.79
C LEU A 102 2.15 8.80 2.28
N PRO A 103 2.02 9.81 1.40
CA PRO A 103 2.05 11.21 1.82
C PRO A 103 0.86 11.64 2.69
N TRP A 104 -0.21 10.84 2.74
CA TRP A 104 -1.41 11.11 3.54
C TRP A 104 -1.45 10.33 4.86
N ARG A 105 -0.41 9.56 5.21
CA ARG A 105 -0.42 8.71 6.40
C ARG A 105 0.96 8.64 7.05
N GLU A 106 1.00 8.67 8.37
CA GLU A 106 2.24 8.48 9.12
C GLU A 106 2.60 6.98 9.20
N PRO A 107 3.87 6.59 8.94
CA PRO A 107 4.32 5.22 9.12
C PRO A 107 4.38 4.83 10.59
N CYS A 108 4.02 3.59 10.92
CA CYS A 108 4.24 3.04 12.25
C CYS A 108 5.70 2.61 12.47
N LYS A 109 6.45 2.37 11.39
CA LYS A 109 7.88 2.11 11.43
C LYS A 109 8.54 2.68 10.18
N LYS A 110 9.71 3.29 10.36
CA LYS A 110 10.61 3.72 9.31
C LYS A 110 11.97 3.05 9.55
N ASP A 111 12.56 2.49 8.51
CA ASP A 111 13.87 1.85 8.57
C ASP A 111 14.71 2.26 7.36
N THR A 112 15.99 2.50 7.55
CA THR A 112 16.92 2.88 6.48
C THR A 112 18.04 1.86 6.44
N THR A 113 18.14 1.17 5.32
CA THR A 113 19.16 0.14 5.10
C THR A 113 20.53 0.78 4.92
N SER A 114 21.59 -0.02 5.05
CA SER A 114 22.99 0.44 4.98
C SER A 114 23.36 1.06 3.63
N ASP A 115 22.65 0.72 2.56
CA ASP A 115 22.78 1.28 1.21
C ASP A 115 21.91 2.54 0.97
N GLY A 116 21.26 3.06 2.03
CA GLY A 116 20.51 4.32 2.00
C GLY A 116 19.05 4.20 1.55
N LEU A 117 18.57 3.00 1.25
CA LEU A 117 17.18 2.77 0.92
C LEU A 117 16.31 2.89 2.18
N THR A 118 15.22 3.66 2.09
CA THR A 118 14.26 3.79 3.20
C THR A 118 13.01 2.95 2.96
N LEU A 119 12.58 2.23 3.99
CA LEU A 119 11.34 1.46 4.03
C LEU A 119 10.37 2.07 5.03
N PHE A 120 9.11 2.17 4.62
CA PHE A 120 8.01 2.67 5.45
C PHE A 120 7.00 1.57 5.67
N MET A 121 6.61 1.34 6.92
CA MET A 121 5.58 0.37 7.27
C MET A 121 4.35 1.09 7.81
N TYR A 122 3.19 0.65 7.35
CA TYR A 122 1.87 1.13 7.74
C TYR A 122 1.02 -0.06 8.20
N LYS A 123 0.26 0.16 9.26
CA LYS A 123 -0.78 -0.76 9.74
C LYS A 123 -1.94 0.06 10.28
N GLN A 124 -3.16 -0.48 10.25
CA GLN A 124 -4.23 0.05 11.08
C GLN A 124 -3.96 -0.31 12.53
N GLU A 125 -4.03 0.70 13.40
CA GLU A 125 -4.19 0.46 14.84
C GLU A 125 -5.68 0.16 15.02
N LEU A 126 -6.00 -1.11 15.32
CA LEU A 126 -7.35 -1.51 15.68
C LEU A 126 -7.52 -1.19 17.16
N ASP A 127 -8.60 -0.52 17.53
CA ASP A 127 -8.96 -0.36 18.94
C ASP A 127 -9.41 -1.70 19.55
N GLU A 128 -9.60 -1.71 20.86
CA GLU A 128 -9.97 -2.90 21.65
C GLU A 128 -11.30 -3.56 21.20
N HIS A 129 -12.09 -2.85 20.40
CA HIS A 129 -13.39 -3.28 19.88
C HIS A 129 -13.35 -3.63 18.39
N GLY A 130 -12.17 -3.64 17.75
CA GLY A 130 -11.99 -3.92 16.33
C GLY A 130 -12.39 -2.74 15.42
N GLY A 131 -12.62 -1.57 15.99
CA GLY A 131 -12.84 -0.31 15.28
C GLY A 131 -11.51 0.33 14.83
N SER A 132 -11.60 1.13 13.77
CA SER A 132 -10.50 1.97 13.30
C SER A 132 -10.21 3.07 14.33
N SER A 133 -8.99 3.12 14.89
CA SER A 133 -8.58 4.17 15.83
C SER A 133 -8.30 5.53 15.17
N ALA A 134 -8.67 5.72 13.89
CA ALA A 134 -8.40 6.95 13.18
C ALA A 134 -9.11 8.12 13.90
N SER A 135 -8.33 9.09 14.40
CA SER A 135 -8.86 10.29 15.02
C SER A 135 -9.84 10.97 14.05
N PRO A 136 -11.06 11.35 14.50
CA PRO A 136 -11.99 12.04 13.63
C PRO A 136 -11.35 13.37 13.21
N ILE A 137 -11.17 13.54 11.90
CA ILE A 137 -10.85 14.83 11.31
C ILE A 137 -11.98 15.76 11.76
N SER A 138 -11.64 16.74 12.61
CA SER A 138 -12.60 17.70 13.11
C SER A 138 -13.21 18.42 11.90
N PRO A 139 -14.55 18.44 11.73
CA PRO A 139 -15.13 19.25 10.68
C PRO A 139 -14.90 20.71 11.07
N THR A 140 -14.09 21.43 10.30
CA THR A 140 -14.05 22.89 10.33
C THR A 140 -15.49 23.37 10.14
N ARG A 141 -16.10 23.87 11.23
CA ARG A 141 -17.41 24.50 11.16
C ARG A 141 -17.31 25.65 10.16
N ARG A 142 -18.07 25.53 9.08
CA ARG A 142 -18.64 26.69 8.39
C ARG A 142 -19.50 27.42 9.41
N GLY A 143 -19.05 28.59 9.85
CA GLY A 143 -19.88 29.63 10.45
C GLY A 143 -19.77 30.84 9.54
N ALA A 144 -20.80 31.07 8.74
CA ALA A 144 -21.11 32.38 8.22
C ALA A 144 -21.75 33.17 9.37
N GLU A 145 -21.28 34.39 9.62
CA GLU A 145 -22.05 35.48 10.22
C GLU A 145 -21.34 36.78 9.84
N GLU A 146 -21.96 37.50 8.90
CA GLU A 146 -21.73 38.90 8.58
C GLU A 146 -22.37 39.81 9.65
N GLU A 147 -21.81 41.02 9.74
CA GLU A 147 -22.34 42.27 10.34
C GLU A 147 -22.55 42.37 11.86
N GLU A 148 -21.76 43.23 12.51
CA GLU A 148 -22.20 44.60 12.81
C GLU A 148 -21.00 45.43 13.31
N GLN A 149 -20.59 46.42 12.52
CA GLN A 149 -19.50 47.33 12.86
C GLN A 149 -20.08 48.58 13.53
N ALA A 150 -20.18 48.54 14.87
CA ALA A 150 -20.45 49.71 15.69
C ALA A 150 -19.15 50.51 15.89
N LEU A 151 -19.09 51.72 15.32
CA LEU A 151 -18.10 52.74 15.68
C LEU A 151 -18.74 53.69 16.71
N PRO A 152 -18.04 54.05 17.80
CA PRO A 152 -18.56 54.99 18.77
C PRO A 152 -18.45 56.45 18.29
N SER A 153 -19.39 57.26 18.78
CA SER A 153 -19.44 58.71 18.70
C SER A 153 -18.30 59.39 19.47
N GLU A 154 -17.60 60.33 18.82
CA GLU A 154 -17.28 61.69 19.30
C GLU A 154 -17.06 62.63 18.09
#